data_AF-A0A0F9M6P8-F1
#
_entry.id   AF-A0A0F9M6P8-F1
#
_cell.length_a   1.000
_cell.length_b   1.000
_cell.length_c   1.000
_cell.angle_alpha   90.00
_cell.angle_beta   90.00
_cell.angle_gamma   90.00
#
_symmetry.space_group_name_H-M   'P 1'
#
loop_
_entity.id
_entity.type
_entity.pdbx_description
1 polymer ?
#
loop_
_entity_poly.entity_id
_entity_poly.type
_entity_poly.pdbx_seq_one_letter_code
_entity_poly.pdbx_strand_id
1 'polypeptide(L)' 'FYGKHHTKKTKNRISASLKRIKEENRIKKENRACAFCNKSIIKRFVIFSNIEQDIKVHYFCNKACKFKWLNKIR' A
#
# COMPACT_ATOMS: atom_id res chain seq x y z
N PHE A 1 -39.29 6.89 34.84
CA PHE A 1 -37.87 6.44 34.83
C PHE A 1 -37.34 6.52 33.41
N TYR A 2 -36.47 7.49 33.12
CA TYR A 2 -35.82 7.63 31.81
C TYR A 2 -34.67 6.61 31.67
N GLY A 3 -34.72 5.75 30.65
CA GLY A 3 -33.68 4.74 30.38
C GLY A 3 -33.32 4.70 28.90
N LYS A 4 -32.21 5.35 28.55
CA LYS A 4 -31.76 5.71 27.20
C LYS A 4 -31.59 4.55 26.20
N HIS A 5 -31.98 4.88 24.97
CA HIS A 5 -31.80 4.21 23.71
C HIS A 5 -30.37 3.75 23.36
N HIS A 6 -30.29 2.64 22.61
CA HIS A 6 -29.41 2.42 21.45
C HIS A 6 -27.90 2.73 21.59
N THR A 7 -27.09 1.77 22.08
CA THR A 7 -25.61 1.89 21.93
C THR A 7 -24.90 0.61 21.47
N LYS A 8 -25.59 -0.54 21.37
CA LYS A 8 -24.93 -1.82 21.02
C LYS A 8 -24.70 -2.00 19.50
N LYS A 9 -25.55 -1.42 18.64
CA LYS A 9 -25.48 -1.62 17.17
C LYS A 9 -24.31 -0.86 16.51
N THR A 10 -23.88 0.26 17.11
CA THR A 10 -22.83 1.14 16.56
C THR A 10 -21.43 0.55 16.71
N LYS A 11 -21.14 -0.13 17.83
CA LYS A 11 -19.81 -0.74 18.10
C LYS A 11 -19.44 -1.86 17.13
N ASN A 12 -20.42 -2.70 16.72
CA ASN A 12 -20.19 -3.79 15.75
C ASN A 12 -19.96 -3.31 14.31
N ARG A 13 -20.51 -2.15 13.91
CA ARG A 13 -20.26 -1.58 12.57
C ARG A 13 -18.87 -0.95 12.47
N ILE A 14 -18.40 -0.28 13.54
CA ILE A 14 -17.06 0.32 13.59
C ILE A 14 -15.97 -0.76 13.49
N SER A 15 -16.16 -1.90 14.14
CA SER A 15 -15.21 -3.02 14.08
C SER A 15 -15.14 -3.68 12.70
N ALA A 16 -16.26 -3.79 11.98
CA ALA A 16 -16.28 -4.28 10.60
C ALA A 16 -15.63 -3.31 9.61
N SER A 17 -15.88 -2.00 9.75
CA SER A 17 -15.23 -0.98 8.92
C SER A 17 -13.71 -0.90 9.14
N LEU A 18 -13.26 -0.99 10.40
CA LEU A 18 -11.83 -1.06 10.71
C LEU A 18 -11.16 -2.30 10.12
N LYS A 19 -11.83 -3.45 10.12
CA LYS A 19 -11.32 -4.67 9.47
C LYS A 19 -11.18 -4.50 7.96
N ARG A 20 -12.15 -3.87 7.29
CA ARG A 20 -12.06 -3.58 5.84
C ARG A 20 -10.93 -2.61 5.54
N ILE A 21 -10.80 -1.52 6.28
CA ILE A 21 -9.70 -0.55 6.12
C ILE A 21 -8.34 -1.23 6.33
N LYS A 22 -8.23 -2.12 7.33
CA LYS A 22 -7.00 -2.88 7.59
C LYS A 22 -6.67 -3.85 6.45
N GLU A 23 -7.68 -4.49 5.87
CA GLU A 23 -7.52 -5.40 4.73
C GLU A 23 -7.20 -4.63 3.43
N GLU A 24 -7.88 -3.52 3.15
CA GLU A 24 -7.56 -2.65 2.02
C GLU A 24 -6.13 -2.10 2.11
N ASN A 25 -5.70 -1.70 3.31
CA ASN A 25 -4.33 -1.27 3.55
C ASN A 25 -3.32 -2.42 3.43
N ARG A 26 -3.72 -3.65 3.80
CA ARG A 26 -2.91 -4.86 3.61
C ARG A 26 -2.75 -5.17 2.13
N ILE A 27 -3.84 -5.17 1.35
CA ILE A 27 -3.83 -5.36 -0.11
C ILE A 27 -3.00 -4.27 -0.80
N LYS A 28 -3.14 -3.00 -0.40
CA LYS A 28 -2.29 -1.88 -0.89
C LYS A 28 -0.81 -2.06 -0.54
N LYS A 29 -0.50 -2.75 0.56
CA LYS A 29 0.87 -3.03 1.02
C LYS A 29 1.45 -4.28 0.34
N GLU A 30 0.63 -5.28 0.05
CA GLU A 30 1.00 -6.54 -0.61
C GLU A 30 1.12 -6.40 -2.14
N ASN A 31 0.40 -5.46 -2.75
CA ASN A 31 0.41 -5.23 -4.21
C ASN A 31 1.45 -4.19 -4.67
N ARG A 32 2.61 -4.10 -4.02
CA ARG A 32 3.71 -3.31 -4.59
C ARG A 32 4.43 -4.16 -5.62
N ALA A 33 4.22 -3.89 -6.91
CA ALA A 33 5.00 -4.51 -7.98
C ALA A 33 6.32 -3.77 -8.20
N CYS A 34 7.37 -4.51 -8.58
CA CYS A 34 8.63 -3.91 -8.98
C CYS A 34 8.46 -3.13 -10.29
N ALA A 35 8.79 -1.85 -10.30
CA ALA A 35 8.67 -0.99 -11.48
C ALA A 35 9.54 -1.44 -12.68
N PHE A 36 10.54 -2.31 -12.45
CA PHE A 36 11.38 -2.86 -13.52
C PHE A 36 10.93 -4.24 -14.01
N CYS A 37 10.73 -5.20 -13.10
CA CYS A 37 10.49 -6.60 -13.45
C CYS A 37 9.07 -7.08 -13.18
N ASN A 38 8.19 -6.17 -12.74
CA ASN A 38 6.78 -6.39 -12.42
C ASN A 38 6.48 -7.50 -11.40
N LYS A 39 7.50 -8.03 -10.73
CA LYS A 39 7.33 -9.03 -9.66
C LYS A 39 6.77 -8.37 -8.40
N SER A 40 5.84 -9.06 -7.74
CA SER A 40 5.30 -8.65 -6.44
C SER A 40 6.40 -8.57 -5.38
N ILE A 41 6.40 -7.49 -4.62
CA ILE A 41 7.34 -7.22 -3.55
C ILE A 41 6.72 -7.68 -2.23
N ILE A 42 7.20 -8.83 -1.73
CA ILE A 42 6.62 -9.47 -0.55
C ILE A 42 7.32 -9.00 0.75
N LYS A 43 8.58 -8.55 0.68
CA LYS A 43 9.39 -8.23 1.87
C LYS A 43 10.15 -6.92 1.77
N ARG A 44 11.38 -6.97 1.26
CA ARG A 44 12.28 -5.81 1.15
C ARG A 44 12.11 -5.16 -0.21
N PHE A 45 12.09 -3.84 -0.22
CA PHE A 45 12.09 -3.05 -1.44
C PHE A 45 13.06 -1.88 -1.35
N VAL A 46 13.45 -1.41 -2.52
CA VAL A 46 14.16 -0.15 -2.70
C VAL A 46 13.15 0.86 -3.23
N ILE A 47 13.07 2.02 -2.59
CA ILE A 47 12.28 3.15 -3.08
C ILE A 47 13.20 4.04 -3.92
N PHE A 48 12.68 4.54 -5.02
CA PHE A 48 13.24 5.67 -5.74
C PHE A 48 12.17 6.73 -5.92
N SER A 49 12.51 7.98 -5.62
CA SER A 49 11.62 9.11 -5.85
C SER A 49 12.17 9.94 -6.99
N ASN A 50 11.39 10.10 -8.06
CA ASN A 50 11.74 10.95 -9.19
C ASN A 50 10.69 12.07 -9.33
N ILE A 51 11.07 13.31 -9.03
CA ILE A 51 10.13 14.44 -8.97
C ILE A 51 9.71 14.89 -10.38
N GLU A 52 10.52 14.58 -11.39
CA GLU A 52 10.29 14.98 -12.78
C GLU A 52 9.30 14.06 -13.53
N GLN A 53 8.93 12.91 -12.95
CA GLN A 53 7.99 11.98 -13.54
C GLN A 53 6.59 12.13 -12.94
N ASP A 54 5.57 11.84 -13.75
CA ASP A 54 4.16 11.83 -13.34
C ASP A 54 3.94 10.91 -12.13
N ILE A 55 4.53 9.71 -12.17
CA ILE A 55 4.63 8.82 -11.03
C ILE A 55 5.91 9.14 -10.26
N LYS A 56 5.76 9.80 -9.11
CA LYS A 56 6.92 10.28 -8.34
C LYS A 56 7.64 9.21 -7.53
N VAL A 57 7.00 8.07 -7.25
CA VAL A 57 7.54 7.04 -6.35
C VAL A 57 7.51 5.68 -7.04
N HIS A 58 8.69 5.09 -7.18
CA HIS A 58 8.87 3.77 -7.77
C HIS A 58 9.41 2.78 -6.74
N TYR A 59 8.86 1.57 -6.75
CA TYR A 59 9.28 0.48 -5.87
C TYR A 59 10.04 -0.57 -6.67
N PHE A 60 11.14 -1.07 -6.11
CA PHE A 60 11.95 -2.12 -6.74
C PHE A 60 12.19 -3.27 -5.77
N CYS A 61 12.16 -4.50 -6.28
CA CYS A 61 12.42 -5.70 -5.47
C CYS A 61 13.89 -5.82 -5.02
N ASN A 62 14.83 -5.18 -5.73
CA ASN A 62 16.25 -5.14 -5.38
C ASN A 62 16.97 -3.94 -6.03
N LYS A 63 18.21 -3.67 -5.60
CA LYS A 63 19.05 -2.60 -6.15
C LYS A 63 19.36 -2.79 -7.64
N ALA A 64 19.55 -4.03 -8.10
CA ALA A 64 19.83 -4.31 -9.51
C ALA A 64 18.67 -3.88 -10.44
N CYS A 65 17.42 -4.10 -10.02
CA CYS A 65 16.23 -3.65 -10.74
C CYS A 65 16.17 -2.12 -10.80
N LYS A 66 16.51 -1.43 -9.70
CA LYS A 66 16.62 0.03 -9.68
C LYS A 66 17.65 0.51 -10.70
N PHE A 67 18.87 -0.01 -10.68
CA PHE A 67 19.93 0.42 -11.62
C PHE A 67 19.59 0.15 -13.09
N LYS A 68 19.05 -1.04 -13.40
CA LYS A 68 18.62 -1.36 -14.77
C LYS A 68 17.51 -0.43 -15.25
N TRP A 69 16.57 -0.09 -14.37
CA TRP A 69 15.52 0.86 -14.70
C TRP A 69 16.07 2.27 -14.90
N LEU A 70 16.94 2.75 -14.02
CA LEU A 70 17.62 4.05 -14.17
C LEU A 70 18.41 4.15 -15.47
N ASN A 71 19.08 3.08 -15.89
CA ASN A 71 19.80 3.04 -17.17
C ASN A 71 18.86 3.00 -18.40
N LYS A 72 17.59 2.62 -18.23
CA LYS A 72 16.60 2.59 -19.32
C LYS A 72 15.82 3.90 -19.46
N ILE A 73 15.65 4.65 -18.37
CA ILE A 73 14.91 5.92 -18.37
C ILE A 73 15.81 7.13 -18.62
N ARG A 74 17.11 6.91 -18.83
CA ARG A 74 18.11 7.92 -19.15
C ARG A 74 18.17 8.11 -20.66
#